data_AF-A0A558ADG1-F1
#
_entry.id   AF-A0A558ADG1-F1
#
_cell.length_a   1.000
_cell.length_b   1.000
_cell.length_c   1.000
_cell.angle_alpha   90.00
_cell.angle_beta   90.00
_cell.angle_gamma   90.00
#
_symmetry.space_group_name_H-M   'P 1'
#
loop_
_entity.id
_entity.type
_entity.pdbx_description
1 polymer ?
#
loop_
_entity_poly.entity_id
_entity_poly.type
_entity_poly.pdbx_seq_one_letter_code
_entity_poly.pdbx_strand_id
1 'polypeptide(L)'
;MRARPVSVTRGFPGCVAFRDSRFPGGVAFRDSRFPRGVAFRDSRFPRGVAFRDSRFPRGVAFRDSRFPRGVAFRDSRFPRGVAFRDSRFPRGVAFRDSRFPRGVAFRDSRFPGGVAFRDSRFPGGDIP
;
A
#
# COMPACT_ATOMS: atom_id res chain seq x y z
N MET A 1 -19.93 13.99 11.48
CA MET A 1 -18.49 13.98 11.83
C MET A 1 -17.64 13.59 10.63
N ARG A 2 -16.77 14.46 10.13
CA ARG A 2 -15.79 14.10 9.08
C ARG A 2 -14.56 13.49 9.75
N ALA A 3 -14.35 12.18 9.61
CA ALA A 3 -13.12 11.54 10.05
C ALA A 3 -11.92 12.21 9.37
N ARG A 4 -11.07 12.85 10.18
CA ARG A 4 -9.83 13.47 9.70
C ARG A 4 -8.92 12.38 9.15
N PRO A 5 -8.16 12.64 8.06
CA PRO A 5 -7.19 11.68 7.58
C PRO A 5 -6.22 11.35 8.72
N VAL A 6 -5.99 10.07 8.98
CA VAL A 6 -4.93 9.68 9.91
C VAL A 6 -3.61 9.91 9.18
N SER A 7 -2.94 11.02 9.51
CA SER A 7 -1.59 11.32 9.03
C SER A 7 -0.57 10.75 9.99
N VAL A 8 0.23 9.79 9.54
CA VAL A 8 1.32 9.23 10.33
C VAL A 8 2.65 9.66 9.73
N THR A 9 3.50 10.26 10.57
CA THR A 9 4.83 10.78 10.21
C THR A 9 5.84 10.35 11.27
N ARG A 10 6.07 9.03 11.42
CA ARG A 10 7.00 8.47 12.41
C ARG A 10 7.68 7.20 11.89
N GLY A 11 8.83 6.88 12.47
CA GLY A 11 9.45 5.56 12.34
C GLY A 11 8.76 4.56 13.25
N PHE A 12 8.35 3.41 12.71
CA PHE A 12 7.79 2.33 13.51
C PHE A 12 8.92 1.45 14.05
N PRO A 13 8.95 1.03 15.33
CA PRO A 13 10.08 0.29 15.88
C PRO A 13 10.13 -1.19 15.45
N GLY A 14 9.16 -1.69 14.69
CA GLY A 14 9.05 -3.12 14.35
C GLY A 14 8.14 -3.44 13.17
N CYS A 15 7.65 -4.68 13.13
CA CYS A 15 6.64 -5.10 12.15
C CYS A 15 5.33 -4.38 12.48
N VAL A 16 4.71 -3.74 11.49
CA VAL A 16 3.39 -3.13 11.66
C VAL A 16 2.35 -4.05 11.05
N ALA A 17 1.46 -4.57 11.89
CA ALA A 17 0.36 -5.42 11.44
C ALA A 17 -0.97 -4.84 11.90
N PHE A 18 -1.84 -4.56 10.93
CA PHE A 18 -3.24 -4.21 11.19
C PHE A 18 -4.08 -5.44 10.87
N ARG A 19 -4.71 -6.02 11.88
CA ARG A 19 -5.61 -7.17 11.77
C ARG A 19 -7.01 -6.74 12.19
N ASP A 20 -8.02 -7.19 11.45
CA ASP A 20 -9.44 -6.91 11.71
C ASP A 20 -9.76 -5.42 11.91
N SER A 21 -8.92 -4.56 11.32
CA SER A 21 -8.89 -3.14 11.62
C SER A 21 -9.89 -2.41 10.73
N ARG A 22 -10.72 -1.57 11.36
CA ARG A 22 -11.61 -0.64 10.66
C ARG A 22 -11.11 0.78 10.84
N PHE A 23 -10.61 1.36 9.75
CA PHE A 23 -10.16 2.73 9.79
C PHE A 23 -11.37 3.68 9.71
N PRO A 24 -11.39 4.79 10.45
CA PRO A 24 -12.55 5.69 10.46
C PRO A 24 -12.64 6.57 9.21
N GLY A 25 -11.55 6.68 8.44
CA GLY A 25 -11.46 7.61 7.32
C GLY A 25 -10.34 7.28 6.34
N GLY A 26 -9.85 8.31 5.65
CA GLY A 26 -8.68 8.18 4.78
C GLY A 26 -7.42 8.04 5.62
N VAL A 27 -6.44 7.28 5.15
CA VAL A 27 -5.18 7.08 5.85
C VAL A 27 -4.05 7.59 4.97
N ALA A 28 -3.16 8.41 5.54
CA ALA A 28 -2.00 8.95 4.84
C ALA A 28 -0.73 8.68 5.66
N PHE A 29 0.18 7.90 5.10
CA PHE A 29 1.52 7.73 5.66
C PHE A 29 2.46 8.66 4.89
N ARG A 30 3.06 9.64 5.58
CA ARG A 30 4.03 10.58 5.00
C ARG A 30 5.36 10.38 5.69
N ASP A 31 6.46 10.40 4.94
CA ASP A 31 7.83 10.26 5.47
C ASP A 31 8.01 9.06 6.41
N SER A 32 7.18 8.03 6.23
CA SER A 32 7.06 6.92 7.17
C SER A 32 8.09 5.84 6.88
N ARG A 33 8.70 5.31 7.94
CA ARG A 33 9.68 4.21 7.84
C ARG A 33 9.15 2.98 8.54
N PHE A 34 9.11 1.86 7.83
CA PHE A 34 8.57 0.58 8.30
C PHE A 34 9.65 -0.51 8.36
N PRO A 35 10.56 -0.48 9.35
CA PRO A 35 11.84 -1.20 9.34
C PRO A 35 11.76 -2.72 9.23
N ARG A 36 10.62 -3.34 9.57
CA ARG A 36 10.47 -4.80 9.52
C ARG A 36 9.30 -5.30 8.67
N GLY A 37 8.63 -4.42 7.92
CA GLY A 37 7.53 -4.74 7.00
C GLY A 37 6.15 -4.31 7.51
N VAL A 38 5.18 -4.25 6.60
CA VAL A 38 3.79 -3.85 6.88
C VAL A 38 2.83 -4.89 6.34
N ALA A 39 1.87 -5.28 7.16
CA ALA A 39 0.78 -6.16 6.77
C ALA A 39 -0.57 -5.59 7.16
N PHE A 40 -1.51 -5.59 6.22
CA PHE A 40 -2.93 -5.37 6.46
C PHE A 40 -3.65 -6.67 6.19
N ARG A 41 -4.34 -7.20 7.21
CA ARG A 41 -5.13 -8.42 7.13
C ARG A 41 -6.56 -8.12 7.58
N ASP A 42 -7.55 -8.61 6.85
CA ASP A 42 -8.98 -8.45 7.19
C ASP A 42 -9.38 -6.99 7.45
N SER A 43 -8.66 -6.05 6.84
CA SER A 43 -8.76 -4.63 7.15
C SER A 43 -9.70 -3.93 6.17
N ARG A 44 -10.50 -3.00 6.70
CA ARG A 44 -11.46 -2.22 5.92
C ARG A 44 -11.13 -0.74 6.00
N PHE A 45 -10.96 -0.15 4.82
CA PHE A 45 -10.75 1.28 4.66
C PHE A 45 -12.01 1.88 4.05
N PRO A 46 -12.70 2.83 4.70
CA PRO A 46 -13.89 3.45 4.11
C PRO A 46 -13.53 4.51 3.05
N ARG A 47 -12.27 4.93 2.99
CA ARG A 47 -11.75 5.94 2.05
C ARG A 47 -10.39 5.49 1.49
N GLY A 48 -9.78 6.35 0.67
CA GLY A 48 -8.50 6.06 0.03
C GLY A 48 -7.34 6.00 1.03
N VAL A 49 -6.32 5.22 0.66
CA VAL A 49 -5.06 5.13 1.41
C VAL A 49 -3.94 5.70 0.57
N ALA A 50 -3.10 6.53 1.17
CA ALA A 50 -1.96 7.13 0.50
C ALA A 50 -0.67 6.88 1.29
N PHE A 51 0.39 6.51 0.58
CA PHE A 51 1.75 6.46 1.09
C PHE A 51 2.58 7.45 0.28
N ARG A 52 3.25 8.38 0.94
CA ARG A 52 4.16 9.35 0.34
C ARG A 52 5.50 9.28 1.05
N ASP A 53 6.59 9.32 0.28
CA ASP A 53 7.97 9.33 0.79
C ASP A 53 8.25 8.18 1.77
N SER A 54 7.52 7.08 1.59
CA SER A 54 7.49 5.98 2.54
C SER A 54 8.52 4.92 2.18
N ARG A 55 9.21 4.40 3.20
CA ARG A 55 10.26 3.39 3.04
C ARG A 55 9.85 2.11 3.74
N PHE A 56 9.79 1.06 2.95
CA PHE A 56 9.60 -0.30 3.41
C PHE A 56 10.94 -1.02 3.18
N PRO A 57 11.59 -1.58 4.22
CA PRO A 57 12.79 -2.46 4.08
C PRO A 57 12.58 -4.00 4.17
N ARG A 58 11.42 -4.54 4.59
CA ARG A 58 11.17 -6.01 4.57
C ARG A 58 9.88 -6.56 3.93
N GLY A 59 9.05 -5.73 3.30
CA GLY A 59 7.95 -6.15 2.42
C GLY A 59 6.62 -5.51 2.81
N VAL A 60 5.67 -5.47 1.88
CA VAL A 60 4.31 -4.95 2.10
C VAL A 60 3.29 -5.98 1.64
N ALA A 61 2.35 -6.32 2.51
CA ALA A 61 1.31 -7.29 2.22
C ALA A 61 -0.09 -6.76 2.55
N PHE A 62 -1.01 -6.95 1.61
CA PHE A 62 -2.44 -6.75 1.80
C PHE A 62 -3.12 -8.10 1.63
N ARG A 63 -3.86 -8.56 2.64
CA ARG A 63 -4.59 -9.82 2.62
C ARG A 63 -6.04 -9.58 3.06
N ASP A 64 -7.00 -10.15 2.34
CA ASP A 64 -8.43 -10.12 2.69
C ASP A 64 -8.98 -8.70 2.96
N SER A 65 -8.36 -7.69 2.33
CA SER A 65 -8.59 -6.28 2.66
C SER A 65 -9.41 -5.58 1.58
N ARG A 66 -10.21 -4.57 1.98
CA ARG A 66 -11.12 -3.85 1.08
C ARG A 66 -10.83 -2.35 1.04
N PHE A 67 -10.63 -1.83 -0.18
CA PHE A 67 -10.23 -0.44 -0.47
C PHE A 67 -11.17 0.21 -1.51
N PRO A 68 -12.34 0.72 -1.10
CA PRO A 68 -13.40 1.21 -1.98
C PRO A 68 -13.06 2.49 -2.75
N ARG A 69 -12.06 3.27 -2.31
CA ARG A 69 -11.65 4.53 -2.97
C ARG A 69 -10.23 4.51 -3.55
N GLY A 70 -9.61 3.34 -3.63
CA GLY A 70 -8.29 3.14 -4.25
C GLY A 70 -7.12 3.38 -3.30
N VAL A 71 -5.94 2.97 -3.74
CA VAL A 71 -4.68 3.10 -2.98
C VAL A 71 -3.63 3.76 -3.86
N ALA A 72 -2.90 4.72 -3.28
CA ALA A 72 -1.85 5.44 -3.97
C ALA A 72 -0.52 5.36 -3.21
N PHE A 73 0.55 5.11 -3.94
CA PHE A 73 1.93 5.20 -3.45
C PHE A 73 2.68 6.21 -4.31
N ARG A 74 3.36 7.16 -3.66
CA ARG A 74 4.20 8.16 -4.32
C ARG A 74 5.57 8.19 -3.65
N ASP A 75 6.63 8.32 -4.44
CA ASP A 75 8.01 8.45 -3.96
C ASP A 75 8.42 7.34 -2.97
N SER A 76 7.81 6.16 -3.14
CA SER A 76 7.87 5.08 -2.16
C SER A 76 8.90 4.04 -2.56
N ARG A 77 9.65 3.54 -1.58
CA ARG A 77 10.70 2.53 -1.79
C ARG A 77 10.28 1.23 -1.15
N PHE A 78 10.12 0.19 -1.98
CA PHE A 78 9.76 -1.14 -1.53
C PHE A 78 10.98 -2.07 -1.50
N PRO A 79 10.97 -3.10 -0.63
CA PRO A 79 12.06 -4.06 -0.50
C PRO A 79 11.48 -5.47 -0.73
N ARG A 80 12.13 -6.30 -1.54
CA ARG A 80 11.75 -7.73 -1.64
C ARG A 80 10.24 -8.02 -1.85
N GLY A 81 9.56 -7.22 -2.66
CA GLY A 81 8.21 -7.50 -3.15
C GLY A 81 7.06 -6.82 -2.39
N VAL A 82 6.02 -6.51 -3.15
CA VAL A 82 4.70 -6.09 -2.64
C VAL A 82 3.70 -7.15 -3.04
N ALA A 83 2.84 -7.58 -2.11
CA ALA A 83 1.87 -8.63 -2.36
C ALA A 83 0.45 -8.18 -2.01
N PHE A 84 -0.47 -8.38 -2.95
CA PHE A 84 -1.89 -8.26 -2.75
C PHE A 84 -2.51 -9.65 -2.87
N ARG A 85 -3.24 -10.08 -1.84
CA ARG A 85 -3.90 -11.38 -1.80
C ARG A 85 -5.37 -11.21 -1.38
N ASP A 86 -6.29 -11.87 -2.08
CA ASP A 86 -7.72 -11.91 -1.73
C ASP A 86 -8.35 -10.53 -1.47
N SER A 87 -7.79 -9.48 -2.08
CA SER A 87 -8.10 -8.08 -1.75
C SER A 87 -8.87 -7.41 -2.88
N ARG A 88 -9.68 -6.40 -2.55
CA ARG A 88 -10.56 -5.71 -3.52
C ARG A 88 -10.27 -4.22 -3.58
N PHE A 89 -10.00 -3.74 -4.78
CA PHE A 89 -9.68 -2.35 -5.11
C PHE A 89 -10.56 -1.84 -6.25
N PRO A 90 -11.85 -1.50 -6.00
CA PRO A 90 -12.79 -1.10 -7.04
C PRO A 90 -12.34 0.12 -7.87
N ARG A 91 -11.59 1.05 -7.26
CA ARG A 91 -11.06 2.25 -7.90
C ARG A 91 -9.59 2.13 -8.34
N GLY A 92 -9.01 0.93 -8.25
CA GLY A 92 -7.64 0.65 -8.67
C GLY A 92 -6.56 1.01 -7.67
N VAL A 93 -5.32 0.75 -8.08
CA VAL A 93 -4.10 1.06 -7.32
C VAL A 93 -3.12 1.80 -8.21
N ALA A 94 -2.52 2.87 -7.69
CA ALA A 94 -1.56 3.68 -8.43
C ALA A 94 -0.22 3.76 -7.69
N PHE A 95 0.86 3.58 -8.43
CA PHE A 95 2.22 3.77 -7.99
C PHE A 95 2.86 4.86 -8.86
N ARG A 96 3.44 5.87 -8.22
CA ARG A 96 4.17 6.95 -8.89
C ARG A 96 5.56 7.09 -8.29
N ASP A 97 6.58 7.28 -9.11
CA ASP A 97 7.96 7.53 -8.67
C ASP A 97 8.48 6.46 -7.69
N SER A 98 7.95 5.24 -7.80
CA SER A 98 8.14 4.18 -6.82
C SER A 98 9.14 3.14 -7.32
N ARG A 99 9.82 2.46 -6.40
CA ARG A 99 10.87 1.48 -6.74
C ARG A 99 10.50 0.09 -6.23
N PHE A 100 10.55 -0.90 -7.11
CA PHE A 100 10.19 -2.30 -6.84
C PHE A 100 11.32 -3.28 -7.19
N PRO A 101 12.32 -3.49 -6.31
CA PRO A 101 13.47 -4.34 -6.58
C PRO A 101 13.17 -5.82 -6.85
N ARG A 102 11.94 -6.30 -6.65
CA ARG A 102 11.51 -7.69 -6.93
C ARG A 102 10.08 -7.77 -7.44
N GLY A 103 9.57 -6.70 -8.05
CA GLY A 103 8.21 -6.65 -8.60
C GLY A 103 7.06 -6.55 -7.57
N VAL A 104 5.84 -6.71 -8.09
CA VAL A 104 4.57 -6.69 -7.35
C VAL A 104 3.76 -7.92 -7.76
N ALA A 105 3.17 -8.61 -6.78
CA ALA A 105 2.35 -9.79 -7.02
C ALA A 105 0.89 -9.53 -6.65
N PHE A 106 0.00 -9.93 -7.54
CA PHE A 106 -1.46 -9.86 -7.37
C PHE A 106 -2.02 -11.28 -7.44
N ARG A 107 -2.44 -11.83 -6.30
CA ARG A 107 -3.06 -13.17 -6.23
C ARG A 107 -4.51 -13.02 -5.77
N ASP A 108 -5.43 -13.62 -6.52
CA ASP A 108 -6.86 -13.69 -6.16
C ASP A 108 -7.50 -12.32 -5.80
N SER A 109 -6.88 -11.24 -6.29
CA SER A 109 -7.23 -9.86 -5.95
C SER A 109 -7.87 -9.19 -7.16
N ARG A 110 -8.84 -8.32 -6.90
CA ARG A 110 -9.65 -7.67 -7.95
C ARG A 110 -9.35 -6.18 -8.04
N PHE A 111 -9.00 -5.73 -9.25
CA PHE A 111 -8.71 -4.33 -9.59
C PHE A 111 -9.55 -3.86 -10.79
N PRO A 112 -10.89 -3.70 -10.68
CA PRO A 112 -11.70 -3.21 -11.78
C PRO A 112 -11.26 -1.85 -12.32
N GLY A 113 -10.72 -0.98 -11.45
CA GLY A 113 -10.12 0.30 -11.83
C GLY A 113 -8.66 0.22 -12.31
N GLY A 114 -8.12 -0.98 -12.50
CA GLY A 114 -6.75 -1.22 -12.95
C GLY A 114 -5.67 -1.04 -11.89
N VAL A 115 -4.45 -1.36 -12.30
CA VAL A 115 -3.21 -1.04 -11.57
C VAL A 115 -2.34 -0.20 -12.50
N ALA A 116 -1.84 0.93 -12.01
CA ALA A 116 -1.02 1.83 -12.81
C ALA A 116 0.34 2.07 -12.15
N PHE A 117 1.40 2.02 -12.97
CA PHE A 117 2.76 2.34 -12.58
C PHE A 117 3.28 3.48 -13.44
N ARG A 118 3.34 4.69 -12.88
CA ARG A 118 3.89 5.87 -13.57
C ARG A 118 5.27 6.17 -13.00
N ASP A 119 6.25 6.40 -13.87
CA ASP A 119 7.64 6.78 -13.50
C ASP A 119 8.27 5.83 -12.46
N SER A 120 7.75 4.60 -12.39
CA SER A 120 8.12 3.60 -11.39
C SER A 120 9.13 2.63 -11.99
N ARG A 121 10.06 2.16 -11.15
CA ARG A 121 11.21 1.36 -11.61
C ARG A 121 11.13 -0.07 -11.11
N PHE A 122 11.31 -0.99 -12.06
CA PHE A 122 11.44 -2.43 -11.84
C PHE A 122 12.82 -2.88 -12.36
N PRO A 123 13.51 -3.80 -11.66
CA PRO A 123 14.71 -4.43 -12.21
C PRO A 123 14.27 -5.32 -13.39
N GLY A 124 14.84 -5.04 -14.56
CA GLY A 124 14.45 -5.66 -15.83
C GLY A 124 13.79 -4.70 -16.80
N GLY A 125 13.33 -3.52 -16.35
CA GLY A 125 12.67 -2.53 -17.22
C GLY A 125 11.18 -2.79 -17.46
N ASP A 126 10.72 -4.03 -17.25
CA ASP A 126 9.33 -4.41 -17.47
C ASP A 126 8.39 -3.92 -16.36
N ILE A 127 7.30 -3.28 -16.79
CA ILE A 127 6.16 -2.96 -15.93
C ILE A 127 5.26 -4.20 -15.91
N PRO A 128 4.97 -4.78 -14.73
CA PRO A 128 4.11 -5.97 -14.60
C PRO A 128 2.63 -5.70 -14.89
#